data_AF-A0A956ETW2-F1
#
_entry.id   AF-A0A956ETW2-F1
#
_cell.length_a   1.000
_cell.length_b   1.000
_cell.length_c   1.000
_cell.angle_alpha   90.00
_cell.angle_beta   90.00
_cell.angle_gamma   90.00
#
_symmetry.space_group_name_H-M   'P 1'
#
loop_
_entity.id
_entity.type
_entity.pdbx_description
1 polymer ?
#
loop_
_entity_poly.entity_id
_entity_poly.type
_entity_poly.pdbx_seq_one_letter_code
_entity_poly.pdbx_strand_id
1 'polypeptide(L)'
;MNRIKLIMGTTAILSMVACGSDPDAGKSASGGAGGTSNGGTAGTTSGGTGGTAGSTSGGTGGTAGTAGGTGGSGLEFQTPSQIDAYLDGKLLTMTGADIPSSPNGIPENLNAGQATQCYHKTEMRPLGGTSGVKTSAGTPNDAPNQGDVGSCDRDTAAADLEFSSTSYVIENVSGGGDCFDFTVNYSGFAQEGRGSITADVLKLELYFADSATGIRCADGAVGSDSVMLNGNAFTGDAVQVYRITEDM
;
A
#
# COMPACT_ATOMS: atom_id res chain seq x y z
N MET A 1 -11.22 -27.88 19.61
CA MET A 1 -11.17 -26.53 19.00
C MET A 1 -10.47 -25.61 19.99
N ASN A 2 -9.14 -25.53 19.91
CA ASN A 2 -8.35 -24.63 20.76
C ASN A 2 -8.26 -23.28 20.07
N ARG A 3 -9.05 -22.31 20.53
CA ARG A 3 -8.86 -20.89 20.16
C ARG A 3 -7.74 -20.33 21.03
N ILE A 4 -6.54 -20.19 20.46
CA ILE A 4 -5.44 -19.47 21.10
C ILE A 4 -5.83 -17.99 21.09
N LYS A 5 -6.21 -17.48 22.26
CA LYS A 5 -6.50 -16.06 22.46
C LYS A 5 -5.17 -15.32 22.45
N LEU A 6 -4.85 -14.69 21.32
CA LEU A 6 -3.62 -13.93 21.12
C LEU A 6 -3.66 -12.67 22.00
N ILE A 7 -2.98 -12.70 23.13
CA ILE A 7 -2.74 -11.51 23.96
C ILE A 7 -1.56 -10.79 23.30
N MET A 8 -1.86 -9.86 22.39
CA MET A 8 -0.86 -8.90 21.93
C MET A 8 -0.49 -8.01 23.12
N GLY A 9 0.65 -8.32 23.74
CA GLY A 9 1.27 -7.45 24.73
C GLY A 9 1.61 -6.12 24.08
N THR A 10 1.29 -5.03 24.76
CA THR A 10 1.40 -3.62 24.38
C THR A 10 2.84 -3.14 24.15
N THR A 11 3.78 -4.03 23.86
CA THR A 11 5.22 -3.76 23.81
C THR A 11 5.89 -4.46 22.63
N ALA A 12 5.24 -4.49 21.48
CA ALA A 12 5.91 -4.71 20.19
C ALA A 12 5.83 -3.41 19.39
N ILE A 13 6.42 -2.34 19.94
CA ILE A 13 6.97 -1.29 19.07
C ILE A 13 7.95 -2.05 18.20
N LEU A 14 7.61 -2.18 16.91
CA LEU A 14 8.43 -2.75 15.86
C LEU A 14 9.69 -1.89 15.75
N SER A 15 10.60 -2.04 16.71
CA SER A 15 11.96 -1.55 16.62
C SER A 15 12.63 -2.48 15.62
N MET A 16 12.32 -2.27 14.34
CA MET A 16 13.21 -2.68 13.28
C MET A 16 14.47 -1.86 13.47
N VAL A 17 15.34 -2.36 14.34
CA VAL A 17 16.75 -2.00 14.35
C VAL A 17 17.22 -2.32 12.94
N ALA A 18 17.46 -1.28 12.16
CA ALA A 18 18.22 -1.38 10.94
C ALA A 18 19.57 -2.01 11.31
N CYS A 19 19.70 -3.32 11.09
CA CYS A 19 21.00 -3.97 11.03
C CYS A 19 21.70 -3.48 9.76
N GLY A 20 22.22 -2.26 9.83
CA GLY A 20 23.32 -1.83 8.98
C GLY A 20 24.58 -2.54 9.48
N SER A 21 24.99 -3.57 8.77
CA SER A 21 26.35 -4.08 8.85
C SER A 21 26.97 -3.99 7.46
N ASP A 22 27.66 -2.87 7.22
CA ASP A 22 28.74 -2.76 6.25
C ASP A 22 29.86 -3.73 6.65
N PRO A 23 30.22 -4.72 5.82
CA PRO A 23 31.50 -5.39 5.97
C PRO A 23 32.55 -4.61 5.16
N ASP A 24 33.52 -4.05 5.89
CA ASP A 24 34.86 -3.64 5.47
C ASP A 24 35.20 -3.85 3.98
N ALA A 25 35.06 -2.78 3.19
CA ALA A 25 35.70 -2.66 1.89
C ALA A 25 37.23 -2.52 2.09
N GLY A 26 37.91 -3.66 1.98
CA GLY A 26 39.36 -3.73 1.92
C GLY A 26 39.93 -2.86 0.80
N LYS A 27 40.82 -1.95 1.21
CA LYS A 27 41.69 -1.14 0.36
C LYS A 27 42.43 -2.01 -0.67
N SER A 28 42.40 -1.60 -1.93
CA SER A 28 43.59 -1.72 -2.78
C SER A 28 43.64 -0.58 -3.79
N ALA A 29 44.67 0.24 -3.65
CA ALA A 29 45.01 1.34 -4.54
C ALA A 29 45.80 0.83 -5.75
N SER A 30 45.60 1.42 -6.93
CA SER A 30 46.71 1.84 -7.81
C SER A 30 46.24 2.59 -9.06
N GLY A 31 46.78 3.80 -9.25
CA GLY A 31 47.04 4.46 -10.54
C GLY A 31 45.82 5.11 -11.23
N GLY A 32 45.78 6.39 -11.59
CA GLY A 32 46.83 7.39 -11.77
C GLY A 32 46.56 8.14 -13.09
N ALA A 33 46.63 9.48 -13.03
CA ALA A 33 46.62 10.47 -14.14
C ALA A 33 45.29 10.58 -14.95
N GLY A 34 44.78 11.75 -15.30
CA GLY A 34 45.29 13.12 -15.34
C GLY A 34 44.49 13.84 -16.44
N GLY A 35 44.02 15.06 -16.21
CA GLY A 35 43.25 15.79 -17.23
C GLY A 35 42.50 17.00 -16.71
N THR A 36 43.21 18.11 -16.57
CA THR A 36 42.68 19.47 -16.46
C THR A 36 42.06 19.93 -17.78
N SER A 37 40.91 20.60 -17.74
CA SER A 37 40.66 21.76 -18.61
C SER A 37 39.43 22.57 -18.20
N ASN A 38 39.67 23.88 -18.10
CA ASN A 38 38.74 25.00 -17.97
C ASN A 38 37.65 25.08 -19.05
N GLY A 39 36.59 25.81 -18.71
CA GLY A 39 36.12 26.90 -19.55
C GLY A 39 34.64 26.85 -19.95
N GLY A 40 33.94 27.97 -19.76
CA GLY A 40 32.71 28.25 -20.50
C GLY A 40 31.64 29.02 -19.75
N THR A 41 31.81 30.33 -19.65
CA THR A 41 30.78 31.30 -19.29
C THR A 41 29.96 31.71 -20.52
N ALA A 42 28.73 32.18 -20.27
CA ALA A 42 27.91 33.12 -21.05
C ALA A 42 26.92 32.59 -22.09
N GLY A 43 25.67 33.05 -21.93
CA GLY A 43 24.57 32.94 -22.88
C GLY A 43 23.29 33.60 -22.36
N THR A 44 23.29 34.95 -22.28
CA THR A 44 22.09 35.80 -22.14
C THR A 44 21.32 35.88 -23.46
N THR A 45 19.97 35.96 -23.42
CA THR A 45 19.09 36.98 -24.06
C THR A 45 17.61 36.53 -24.06
N SER A 46 16.71 37.28 -23.40
CA SER A 46 15.60 38.11 -23.95
C SER A 46 14.55 37.33 -24.78
N GLY A 47 13.24 37.50 -24.66
CA GLY A 47 12.37 38.51 -24.06
C GLY A 47 10.95 38.26 -24.63
N GLY A 48 9.90 38.77 -23.97
CA GLY A 48 8.52 38.63 -24.48
C GLY A 48 7.46 39.12 -23.51
N THR A 49 7.21 40.43 -23.55
CA THR A 49 6.16 41.18 -22.86
C THR A 49 4.80 41.14 -23.58
N GLY A 50 3.71 41.33 -22.83
CA GLY A 50 2.41 41.87 -23.28
C GLY A 50 1.32 40.81 -23.40
N GLY A 51 0.34 40.73 -22.51
CA GLY A 51 -0.79 41.67 -22.33
C GLY A 51 -2.07 40.89 -22.64
N THR A 52 -3.12 40.84 -21.82
CA THR A 52 -4.18 41.86 -21.78
C THR A 52 -5.21 41.44 -20.73
N ALA A 53 -5.67 42.40 -19.93
CA ALA A 53 -6.77 42.26 -18.98
C ALA A 53 -8.14 42.26 -19.69
N GLY A 54 -9.10 41.53 -19.13
CA GLY A 54 -10.51 41.62 -19.52
C GLY A 54 -11.40 41.09 -18.41
N SER A 55 -11.95 41.98 -17.60
CA SER A 55 -13.01 41.71 -16.62
C SER A 55 -14.39 41.97 -17.24
N THR A 56 -15.34 41.05 -17.04
CA THR A 56 -16.81 41.26 -17.03
C THR A 56 -17.43 39.95 -16.48
N SER A 57 -17.89 39.87 -15.23
CA SER A 57 -19.18 40.30 -14.67
C SER A 57 -20.41 39.50 -15.15
N GLY A 58 -21.00 38.74 -14.21
CA GLY A 58 -22.45 38.60 -14.05
C GLY A 58 -23.16 37.51 -14.86
N GLY A 59 -23.66 36.47 -14.19
CA GLY A 59 -24.58 35.50 -14.76
C GLY A 59 -25.05 34.47 -13.73
N THR A 60 -26.24 34.70 -13.19
CA THR A 60 -27.03 33.88 -12.27
C THR A 60 -27.37 32.48 -12.79
N GLY A 61 -27.37 31.49 -11.88
CA GLY A 61 -28.33 30.38 -11.85
C GLY A 61 -28.21 29.30 -12.94
N GLY A 62 -27.62 28.17 -12.60
CA GLY A 62 -27.64 26.96 -13.43
C GLY A 62 -27.33 25.72 -12.61
N THR A 63 -28.39 25.06 -12.12
CA THR A 63 -28.36 23.66 -11.67
C THR A 63 -28.07 22.75 -12.86
N ALA A 64 -27.36 21.66 -12.58
CA ALA A 64 -27.15 20.46 -13.41
C ALA A 64 -26.14 20.56 -14.57
N GLY A 65 -25.05 19.82 -14.39
CA GLY A 65 -24.14 19.36 -15.43
C GLY A 65 -23.64 17.97 -15.09
N THR A 66 -24.56 17.00 -14.98
CA THR A 66 -24.22 15.58 -15.06
C THR A 66 -23.63 15.33 -16.44
N ALA A 67 -22.30 15.20 -16.52
CA ALA A 67 -21.65 14.70 -17.71
C ALA A 67 -22.00 13.20 -17.82
N GLY A 68 -22.86 12.88 -18.79
CA GLY A 68 -23.25 11.51 -19.10
C GLY A 68 -22.07 10.70 -19.62
N GLY A 69 -21.70 9.68 -18.85
CA GLY A 69 -21.00 8.49 -19.36
C GLY A 69 -22.04 7.48 -19.82
N THR A 70 -21.91 7.05 -21.07
CA THR A 70 -22.87 6.17 -21.74
C THR A 70 -22.55 4.72 -21.43
N GLY A 71 -23.51 3.97 -20.88
CA GLY A 71 -23.64 2.51 -21.02
C GLY A 71 -22.49 1.64 -20.48
N GLY A 72 -22.44 1.47 -19.16
CA GLY A 72 -21.76 0.36 -18.48
C GLY A 72 -22.68 -0.20 -17.40
N SER A 73 -22.59 -1.48 -17.09
CA SER A 73 -23.47 -2.23 -16.19
C SER A 73 -23.35 -1.85 -14.70
N GLY A 74 -23.56 -0.58 -14.36
CA GLY A 74 -24.24 -0.16 -13.12
C GLY A 74 -23.46 -0.11 -11.82
N LEU A 75 -22.12 -0.27 -11.83
CA LEU A 75 -21.30 -0.06 -10.63
C LEU A 75 -20.48 1.23 -10.79
N GLU A 76 -20.80 2.23 -9.98
CA GLU A 76 -20.08 3.49 -9.91
C GLU A 76 -19.42 3.62 -8.53
N PHE A 77 -18.08 3.56 -8.48
CA PHE A 77 -17.30 3.70 -7.24
C PHE A 77 -16.81 5.15 -7.07
N GLN A 78 -17.72 6.12 -7.14
CA GLN A 78 -17.36 7.55 -7.13
C GLN A 78 -17.19 8.12 -5.72
N THR A 79 -17.68 7.42 -4.70
CA THR A 79 -17.72 7.90 -3.32
C THR A 79 -17.33 6.80 -2.33
N PRO A 80 -16.83 7.15 -1.14
CA PRO A 80 -16.57 6.17 -0.08
C PRO A 80 -17.77 5.27 0.20
N SER A 81 -18.95 5.87 0.34
CA SER A 81 -20.19 5.14 0.65
C SER A 81 -20.59 4.12 -0.42
N GLN A 82 -20.28 4.37 -1.70
CA GLN A 82 -20.55 3.41 -2.77
C GLN A 82 -19.60 2.22 -2.71
N ILE A 83 -18.33 2.46 -2.39
CA ILE A 83 -17.33 1.40 -2.23
C ILE A 83 -17.67 0.57 -0.98
N ASP A 84 -17.94 1.21 0.14
CA ASP A 84 -18.34 0.54 1.39
C ASP A 84 -19.57 -0.34 1.17
N ALA A 85 -20.64 0.21 0.58
CA ALA A 85 -21.86 -0.53 0.32
C ALA A 85 -21.66 -1.70 -0.65
N TYR A 86 -20.71 -1.60 -1.58
CA TYR A 86 -20.39 -2.68 -2.50
C TYR A 86 -19.62 -3.82 -1.82
N LEU A 87 -18.65 -3.46 -0.97
CA LEU A 87 -17.80 -4.40 -0.25
C LEU A 87 -18.50 -5.05 0.96
N ASP A 88 -19.54 -4.42 1.50
CA ASP A 88 -20.28 -4.91 2.65
C ASP A 88 -20.85 -6.32 2.39
N GLY A 89 -20.50 -7.27 3.24
CA GLY A 89 -20.92 -8.67 3.11
C GLY A 89 -20.21 -9.46 1.99
N LYS A 90 -19.24 -8.88 1.29
CA LYS A 90 -18.41 -9.62 0.32
C LYS A 90 -17.31 -10.42 1.01
N LEU A 91 -16.87 -11.47 0.34
CA LEU A 91 -15.63 -12.17 0.66
C LEU A 91 -14.52 -11.67 -0.27
N LEU A 92 -13.43 -11.21 0.34
CA LEU A 92 -12.23 -10.74 -0.34
C LEU A 92 -11.13 -11.77 -0.14
N THR A 93 -10.60 -12.36 -1.21
CA THR A 93 -9.59 -13.43 -1.11
C THR A 93 -8.29 -13.07 -1.84
N MET A 94 -7.16 -13.23 -1.16
CA MET A 94 -5.81 -13.07 -1.70
C MET A 94 -5.04 -14.39 -1.58
N THR A 95 -4.52 -14.93 -2.68
CA THR A 95 -3.74 -16.18 -2.76
C THR A 95 -2.72 -16.15 -3.90
N GLY A 96 -1.70 -17.02 -3.82
CA GLY A 96 -0.78 -17.26 -4.94
C GLY A 96 -0.10 -15.97 -5.42
N ALA A 97 -0.25 -15.63 -6.71
CA ALA A 97 0.33 -14.44 -7.32
C ALA A 97 -0.32 -13.12 -6.88
N ASP A 98 -1.48 -13.17 -6.24
CA ASP A 98 -2.16 -11.99 -5.72
C ASP A 98 -1.55 -11.49 -4.39
N ILE A 99 -0.67 -12.30 -3.77
CA ILE A 99 0.12 -11.93 -2.58
C ILE A 99 1.41 -11.25 -3.07
N PRO A 100 1.71 -10.01 -2.66
CA PRO A 100 2.90 -9.30 -3.12
C PRO A 100 4.16 -9.77 -2.37
N SER A 101 5.35 -9.40 -2.87
CA SER A 101 6.62 -9.83 -2.28
C SER A 101 6.97 -9.18 -0.94
N SER A 102 6.37 -8.02 -0.65
CA SER A 102 6.59 -7.25 0.57
C SER A 102 5.25 -6.70 1.10
N PRO A 103 4.32 -7.57 1.54
CA PRO A 103 3.04 -7.12 2.10
C PRO A 103 3.29 -6.15 3.25
N ASN A 104 2.50 -5.08 3.33
CA ASN A 104 2.64 -4.07 4.38
C ASN A 104 4.03 -3.40 4.45
N GLY A 105 4.81 -3.46 3.35
CA GLY A 105 6.17 -2.93 3.26
C GLY A 105 7.25 -3.82 3.90
N ILE A 106 6.91 -5.03 4.33
CA ILE A 106 7.85 -5.96 4.97
C ILE A 106 8.06 -7.16 4.04
N PRO A 107 9.31 -7.51 3.68
CA PRO A 107 9.60 -8.67 2.84
C PRO A 107 9.00 -9.95 3.40
N GLU A 108 8.29 -10.70 2.56
CA GLU A 108 7.63 -11.94 2.99
C GLU A 108 8.60 -13.02 3.49
N ASN A 109 9.87 -12.93 3.06
CA ASN A 109 10.92 -13.87 3.39
C ASN A 109 11.72 -13.48 4.64
N LEU A 110 11.36 -12.37 5.29
CA LEU A 110 11.89 -11.99 6.59
C LEU A 110 11.09 -12.70 7.70
N ASN A 111 11.78 -13.42 8.58
CA ASN A 111 11.17 -13.91 9.81
C ASN A 111 10.98 -12.74 10.80
N ALA A 112 9.80 -12.14 10.82
CA ALA A 112 9.42 -11.11 11.78
C ALA A 112 8.75 -11.71 13.04
N GLY A 113 8.92 -13.00 13.30
CA GLY A 113 8.22 -13.73 14.35
C GLY A 113 6.72 -13.79 14.07
N GLN A 114 5.90 -13.35 15.03
CA GLN A 114 4.43 -13.33 14.88
C GLN A 114 3.94 -12.33 13.82
N ALA A 115 4.79 -11.39 13.40
CA ALA A 115 4.49 -10.40 12.38
C ALA A 115 5.02 -10.78 10.98
N THR A 116 5.43 -12.04 10.78
CA THR A 116 5.94 -12.50 9.47
C THR A 116 4.87 -12.35 8.39
N GLN A 117 5.25 -11.81 7.23
CA GLN A 117 4.35 -11.56 6.10
C GLN A 117 4.33 -12.71 5.07
N CYS A 118 4.84 -13.87 5.43
CA CYS A 118 4.76 -15.07 4.61
C CYS A 118 3.33 -15.59 4.64
N TYR A 119 2.54 -15.33 3.59
CA TYR A 119 1.13 -15.69 3.52
C TYR A 119 0.91 -16.83 2.53
N HIS A 120 0.06 -17.79 2.92
CA HIS A 120 -0.51 -18.79 2.01
C HIS A 120 -1.82 -18.27 1.42
N LYS A 121 -2.69 -17.74 2.28
CA LYS A 121 -4.01 -17.20 1.93
C LYS A 121 -4.44 -16.14 2.92
N THR A 122 -5.06 -15.07 2.43
CA THR A 122 -5.79 -14.12 3.27
C THR A 122 -7.23 -13.98 2.78
N GLU A 123 -8.17 -14.00 3.73
CA GLU A 123 -9.57 -13.71 3.54
C GLU A 123 -9.94 -12.48 4.36
N MET A 124 -10.62 -11.51 3.75
CA MET A 124 -11.16 -10.34 4.43
C MET A 124 -12.67 -10.26 4.20
N ARG A 125 -13.40 -9.90 5.26
CA ARG A 125 -14.86 -9.77 5.28
C ARG A 125 -15.22 -8.39 5.83
N PRO A 126 -15.40 -7.38 4.95
CA PRO A 126 -15.91 -6.08 5.34
C PRO A 126 -17.36 -6.19 5.80
N LEU A 127 -17.67 -5.58 6.96
CA LEU A 127 -19.01 -5.49 7.52
C LEU A 127 -19.17 -4.19 8.30
N GLY A 128 -20.06 -3.31 7.83
CA GLY A 128 -20.49 -2.11 8.55
C GLY A 128 -19.35 -1.20 9.04
N GLY A 129 -18.33 -0.93 8.20
CA GLY A 129 -17.18 -0.11 8.56
C GLY A 129 -16.13 -0.81 9.43
N THR A 130 -16.25 -2.12 9.61
CA THR A 130 -15.22 -2.99 10.24
C THR A 130 -14.90 -4.16 9.32
N SER A 131 -13.85 -4.91 9.61
CA SER A 131 -13.42 -6.04 8.80
C SER A 131 -12.87 -7.17 9.66
N GLY A 132 -13.35 -8.39 9.39
CA GLY A 132 -12.68 -9.61 9.84
C GLY A 132 -11.62 -10.01 8.83
N VAL A 133 -10.40 -10.25 9.27
CA VAL A 133 -9.31 -10.75 8.44
C VAL A 133 -8.85 -12.10 8.99
N LYS A 134 -8.88 -13.13 8.15
CA LYS A 134 -8.31 -14.44 8.42
C LYS A 134 -7.15 -14.67 7.47
N THR A 135 -5.97 -14.92 8.01
CA THR A 135 -4.78 -15.23 7.22
C THR A 135 -4.27 -16.61 7.60
N SER A 136 -4.18 -17.51 6.64
CA SER A 136 -3.38 -18.70 6.75
C SER A 136 -1.93 -18.34 6.40
N ALA A 137 -1.03 -18.45 7.37
CA ALA A 137 0.38 -18.18 7.14
C ALA A 137 0.97 -19.22 6.19
N GLY A 138 1.95 -18.81 5.40
CA GLY A 138 2.87 -19.73 4.73
C GLY A 138 3.94 -20.23 5.71
N THR A 139 4.90 -21.00 5.20
CA THR A 139 6.00 -21.55 5.99
C THR A 139 7.30 -20.81 5.67
N PRO A 140 7.88 -20.04 6.63
CA PRO A 140 9.23 -19.51 6.48
C PRO A 140 10.25 -20.66 6.51
N ASN A 141 11.10 -20.73 5.49
CA ASN A 141 12.22 -21.67 5.42
C ASN A 141 13.54 -20.92 5.51
N ASP A 142 14.56 -21.59 6.05
CA ASP A 142 15.93 -21.06 6.16
C ASP A 142 16.07 -19.75 6.97
N ALA A 143 15.09 -19.43 7.80
CA ALA A 143 15.08 -18.26 8.68
C ALA A 143 14.72 -18.65 10.13
N PRO A 144 15.61 -19.37 10.85
CA PRO A 144 15.29 -19.97 12.15
C PRO A 144 15.05 -18.95 13.28
N ASN A 145 15.62 -17.76 13.19
CA ASN A 145 15.49 -16.72 14.22
C ASN A 145 14.75 -15.48 13.68
N GLN A 146 14.17 -14.70 14.59
CA GLN A 146 13.62 -13.40 14.23
C GLN A 146 14.72 -12.49 13.67
N GLY A 147 14.46 -11.85 12.53
CA GLY A 147 15.40 -11.03 11.79
C GLY A 147 16.13 -11.78 10.67
N ASP A 148 16.09 -13.12 10.65
CA ASP A 148 16.70 -13.90 9.58
C ASP A 148 15.91 -13.74 8.28
N VAL A 149 16.62 -13.74 7.16
CA VAL A 149 16.06 -13.70 5.80
C VAL A 149 16.25 -15.07 5.17
N GLY A 150 15.16 -15.67 4.71
CA GLY A 150 15.16 -16.99 4.08
C GLY A 150 14.29 -17.02 2.84
N SER A 151 13.38 -17.98 2.78
CA SER A 151 12.34 -18.07 1.75
C SER A 151 10.95 -18.25 2.36
N CYS A 152 9.91 -17.82 1.64
CA CYS A 152 8.52 -18.05 2.01
C CYS A 152 7.94 -19.17 1.14
N ASP A 153 7.60 -20.31 1.75
CA ASP A 153 6.77 -21.33 1.09
C ASP A 153 5.30 -20.96 1.26
N ARG A 154 4.71 -20.47 0.16
CA ARG A 154 3.30 -20.10 0.08
C ARG A 154 2.39 -21.28 -0.24
N ASP A 155 2.90 -22.47 -0.56
CA ASP A 155 2.09 -23.64 -0.91
C ASP A 155 1.74 -24.46 0.33
N THR A 156 2.58 -24.39 1.38
CA THR A 156 2.36 -25.07 2.66
C THR A 156 1.73 -24.12 3.68
N ALA A 157 0.43 -24.28 3.90
CA ALA A 157 -0.28 -23.60 4.98
C ALA A 157 0.29 -23.98 6.35
N ALA A 158 0.52 -22.96 7.18
CA ALA A 158 0.98 -23.08 8.55
C ALA A 158 -0.15 -22.69 9.53
N ALA A 159 0.13 -21.79 10.48
CA ALA A 159 -0.86 -21.36 11.46
C ALA A 159 -1.89 -20.39 10.85
N ASP A 160 -3.14 -20.52 11.28
CA ASP A 160 -4.17 -19.51 11.02
C ASP A 160 -4.06 -18.36 12.03
N LEU A 161 -4.13 -17.13 11.52
CA LEU A 161 -4.17 -15.89 12.26
C LEU A 161 -5.49 -15.17 11.96
N GLU A 162 -6.14 -14.65 13.00
CA GLU A 162 -7.40 -13.92 12.87
C GLU A 162 -7.25 -12.54 13.52
N PHE A 163 -7.66 -11.52 12.78
CA PHE A 163 -7.67 -10.12 13.21
C PHE A 163 -9.05 -9.55 12.96
N SER A 164 -9.53 -8.71 13.87
CA SER A 164 -10.74 -7.92 13.66
C SER A 164 -10.37 -6.47 13.78
N SER A 165 -10.65 -5.69 12.75
CA SER A 165 -10.48 -4.25 12.82
C SER A 165 -11.54 -3.64 13.74
N THR A 166 -11.16 -2.56 14.41
CA THR A 166 -12.09 -1.71 15.16
C THR A 166 -12.80 -0.74 14.25
N SER A 167 -12.19 -0.39 13.11
CA SER A 167 -12.76 0.39 12.03
C SER A 167 -11.90 0.28 10.77
N TYR A 168 -12.50 0.56 9.62
CA TYR A 168 -11.78 1.02 8.44
C TYR A 168 -12.44 2.30 7.89
N VAL A 169 -11.70 3.08 7.12
CA VAL A 169 -12.14 4.34 6.52
C VAL A 169 -11.65 4.40 5.09
N ILE A 170 -12.55 4.78 4.17
CA ILE A 170 -12.28 5.09 2.77
C ILE A 170 -12.44 6.60 2.56
N GLU A 171 -11.44 7.25 1.96
CA GLU A 171 -11.45 8.70 1.74
C GLU A 171 -10.89 9.04 0.35
N ASN A 172 -11.08 10.30 -0.07
CA ASN A 172 -10.44 10.85 -1.27
C ASN A 172 -10.59 10.01 -2.56
N VAL A 173 -11.78 9.42 -2.75
CA VAL A 173 -12.09 8.60 -3.92
C VAL A 173 -11.96 9.42 -5.20
N SER A 174 -11.29 8.86 -6.20
CA SER A 174 -11.02 9.48 -7.49
C SER A 174 -11.12 8.46 -8.62
N GLY A 175 -11.32 8.96 -9.85
CA GLY A 175 -11.37 8.12 -11.06
C GLY A 175 -12.44 7.03 -11.04
N GLY A 176 -13.53 7.21 -10.26
CA GLY A 176 -14.56 6.17 -10.13
C GLY A 176 -14.04 4.87 -9.53
N GLY A 177 -13.15 4.96 -8.54
CA GLY A 177 -12.59 3.81 -7.81
C GLY A 177 -11.17 3.46 -8.22
N ASP A 178 -10.60 4.14 -9.22
CA ASP A 178 -9.22 3.95 -9.65
C ASP A 178 -8.20 4.26 -8.54
N CYS A 179 -8.54 5.17 -7.61
CA CYS A 179 -7.76 5.39 -6.39
C CYS A 179 -8.61 5.96 -5.25
N PHE A 180 -8.43 5.45 -4.04
CA PHE A 180 -8.92 6.02 -2.79
C PHE A 180 -7.90 5.81 -1.65
N ASP A 181 -7.94 6.67 -0.64
CA ASP A 181 -7.16 6.48 0.58
C ASP A 181 -7.86 5.47 1.48
N PHE A 182 -7.08 4.54 2.05
CA PHE A 182 -7.60 3.50 2.93
C PHE A 182 -6.85 3.52 4.26
N THR A 183 -7.60 3.47 5.34
CA THR A 183 -7.05 3.34 6.70
C THR A 183 -7.83 2.27 7.44
N VAL A 184 -7.14 1.30 8.05
CA VAL A 184 -7.76 0.26 8.88
C VAL A 184 -7.09 0.22 10.25
N ASN A 185 -7.92 0.22 11.29
CA ASN A 185 -7.48 0.25 12.69
C ASN A 185 -7.74 -1.11 13.32
N TYR A 186 -6.75 -1.65 14.02
CA TYR A 186 -6.86 -2.84 14.84
C TYR A 186 -6.58 -2.50 16.30
N SER A 187 -6.86 -3.44 17.20
CA SER A 187 -6.42 -3.29 18.59
C SER A 187 -4.89 -3.38 18.67
N GLY A 188 -4.23 -2.23 18.77
CA GLY A 188 -2.78 -2.11 19.03
C GLY A 188 -1.93 -1.71 17.83
N PHE A 189 -2.49 -1.64 16.62
CA PHE A 189 -1.82 -1.13 15.42
C PHE A 189 -2.83 -0.64 14.38
N ALA A 190 -2.37 0.13 13.41
CA ALA A 190 -3.15 0.54 12.26
C ALA A 190 -2.35 0.31 10.98
N GLN A 191 -3.06 0.21 9.86
CA GLN A 191 -2.48 0.20 8.54
C GLN A 191 -3.13 1.29 7.70
N GLU A 192 -2.32 1.93 6.86
CA GLU A 192 -2.74 3.04 6.02
C GLU A 192 -2.10 2.93 4.64
N GLY A 193 -2.79 3.50 3.65
CA GLY A 193 -2.27 3.62 2.31
C GLY A 193 -3.39 3.98 1.33
N ARG A 194 -3.38 3.28 0.21
CA ARG A 194 -4.29 3.53 -0.92
C ARG A 194 -4.84 2.24 -1.50
N GLY A 195 -6.00 2.34 -2.12
CA GLY A 195 -6.65 1.22 -2.79
C GLY A 195 -7.25 1.62 -4.12
N SER A 196 -7.58 0.61 -4.92
CA SER A 196 -8.33 0.74 -6.17
C SER A 196 -9.31 -0.40 -6.27
N ILE A 197 -10.47 -0.17 -6.88
CA ILE A 197 -11.53 -1.18 -6.94
C ILE A 197 -12.17 -1.26 -8.33
N THR A 198 -12.41 -2.50 -8.75
CA THR A 198 -13.31 -2.87 -9.84
C THR A 198 -14.38 -3.81 -9.29
N ALA A 199 -15.29 -4.29 -10.14
CA ALA A 199 -16.30 -5.27 -9.71
C ALA A 199 -15.67 -6.54 -9.11
N ASP A 200 -14.59 -7.06 -9.71
CA ASP A 200 -14.07 -8.38 -9.32
C ASP A 200 -12.78 -8.29 -8.48
N VAL A 201 -12.20 -7.09 -8.35
CA VAL A 201 -10.89 -6.91 -7.75
C VAL A 201 -10.84 -5.68 -6.86
N LEU A 202 -10.37 -5.89 -5.64
CA LEU A 202 -9.91 -4.83 -4.75
C LEU A 202 -8.38 -4.92 -4.66
N LYS A 203 -7.67 -3.83 -4.92
CA LYS A 203 -6.24 -3.73 -4.62
C LYS A 203 -6.05 -2.83 -3.43
N LEU A 204 -5.20 -3.23 -2.50
CA LEU A 204 -4.81 -2.44 -1.34
C LEU A 204 -3.28 -2.42 -1.25
N GLU A 205 -2.71 -1.23 -1.27
CA GLU A 205 -1.30 -1.01 -0.97
C GLU A 205 -1.24 -0.32 0.39
N LEU A 206 -1.01 -1.13 1.43
CA LEU A 206 -1.05 -0.70 2.81
C LEU A 206 0.33 -0.82 3.42
N TYR A 207 0.56 -0.03 4.47
CA TYR A 207 1.76 -0.02 5.29
C TYR A 207 1.36 0.16 6.75
N PHE A 208 2.19 -0.24 7.69
CA PHE A 208 1.94 0.06 9.11
C PHE A 208 1.94 1.58 9.32
N ALA A 209 1.00 2.07 10.10
CA ALA A 209 0.87 3.50 10.37
C ALA A 209 2.19 4.10 10.88
N ASP A 210 2.47 5.33 10.43
CA ASP A 210 3.68 6.10 10.75
C ASP A 210 5.00 5.52 10.19
N SER A 211 4.99 4.40 9.47
CA SER A 211 6.20 3.80 8.89
C SER A 211 6.50 4.25 7.45
N ALA A 212 5.52 4.87 6.79
CA ALA A 212 5.56 5.16 5.37
C ALA A 212 5.04 6.56 5.01
N THR A 213 5.60 7.16 3.97
CA THR A 213 5.10 8.40 3.34
C THR A 213 4.91 8.19 1.83
N GLY A 214 4.15 9.05 1.16
CA GLY A 214 3.87 8.90 -0.28
C GLY A 214 2.86 7.78 -0.58
N ILE A 215 2.07 7.39 0.42
CA ILE A 215 1.16 6.23 0.38
C ILE A 215 -0.28 6.62 0.03
N ARG A 216 -0.57 7.90 -0.20
CA ARG A 216 -1.92 8.40 -0.49
C ARG A 216 -2.13 8.53 -2.00
N CYS A 217 -3.38 8.60 -2.43
CA CYS A 217 -3.73 8.78 -3.84
C CYS A 217 -3.25 10.13 -4.41
N ALA A 218 -3.08 11.14 -3.56
CA ALA A 218 -2.48 12.41 -3.95
C ALA A 218 -1.01 12.30 -4.36
N ASP A 219 -0.30 11.28 -3.86
CA ASP A 219 1.12 11.04 -4.13
C ASP A 219 1.34 10.11 -5.33
N GLY A 220 0.30 9.39 -5.75
CA GLY A 220 0.31 8.54 -6.93
C GLY A 220 -0.74 7.43 -6.89
N ALA A 221 -0.93 6.77 -8.02
CA ALA A 221 -1.81 5.60 -8.12
C ALA A 221 -1.27 4.43 -7.27
N VAL A 222 -2.15 3.45 -6.99
CA VAL A 222 -1.78 2.17 -6.36
C VAL A 222 -0.61 1.53 -7.10
N GLY A 223 0.45 1.18 -6.36
CA GLY A 223 1.67 0.60 -6.89
C GLY A 223 2.64 1.60 -7.54
N SER A 224 2.49 2.90 -7.31
CA SER A 224 3.47 3.90 -7.78
C SER A 224 4.71 3.98 -6.89
N ASP A 225 5.86 4.29 -7.49
CA ASP A 225 7.17 4.43 -6.84
C ASP A 225 7.31 5.69 -5.95
N SER A 226 6.20 6.21 -5.44
CA SER A 226 6.13 7.38 -4.56
C SER A 226 6.42 7.04 -3.09
N VAL A 227 6.38 5.76 -2.72
CA VAL A 227 6.45 5.32 -1.34
C VAL A 227 7.87 5.42 -0.79
N MET A 228 7.98 6.02 0.39
CA MET A 228 9.19 5.95 1.20
C MET A 228 8.89 5.22 2.52
N LEU A 229 9.70 4.22 2.85
CA LEU A 229 9.67 3.52 4.14
C LEU A 229 10.80 4.00 5.02
N ASN A 230 10.46 4.53 6.20
CA ASN A 230 11.43 5.10 7.14
C ASN A 230 12.43 6.07 6.48
N GLY A 231 11.96 6.88 5.53
CA GLY A 231 12.76 7.86 4.79
C GLY A 231 13.59 7.30 3.63
N ASN A 232 13.46 6.03 3.27
CA ASN A 232 14.13 5.42 2.12
C ASN A 232 13.12 5.04 1.04
N ALA A 233 13.48 5.16 -0.24
CA ALA A 233 12.62 4.72 -1.34
C ALA A 233 12.29 3.23 -1.20
N PHE A 234 11.01 2.87 -1.29
CA PHE A 234 10.57 1.49 -1.29
C PHE A 234 10.82 0.86 -2.66
N THR A 235 11.39 -0.34 -2.68
CA THR A 235 11.74 -1.07 -3.92
C THR A 235 11.05 -2.43 -4.02
N GLY A 236 10.20 -2.78 -3.05
CA GLY A 236 9.42 -4.02 -3.07
C GLY A 236 8.09 -3.84 -3.79
N ASP A 237 7.28 -4.89 -3.73
CA ASP A 237 5.86 -4.83 -4.11
C ASP A 237 5.03 -4.99 -2.84
N ALA A 238 4.10 -4.07 -2.59
CA ALA A 238 3.18 -4.11 -1.45
C ALA A 238 1.71 -4.19 -1.88
N VAL A 239 1.42 -4.30 -3.19
CA VAL A 239 0.06 -4.28 -3.71
C VAL A 239 -0.62 -5.62 -3.46
N GLN A 240 -1.47 -5.66 -2.43
CA GLN A 240 -2.29 -6.81 -2.10
C GLN A 240 -3.51 -6.85 -3.02
N VAL A 241 -3.66 -7.93 -3.78
CA VAL A 241 -4.79 -8.10 -4.71
C VAL A 241 -5.81 -9.05 -4.09
N TYR A 242 -7.05 -8.58 -3.94
CA TYR A 242 -8.15 -9.37 -3.44
C TYR A 242 -9.18 -9.61 -4.53
N ARG A 243 -9.53 -10.88 -4.74
CA ARG A 243 -10.68 -11.28 -5.55
C ARG A 243 -11.95 -11.08 -4.74
N ILE A 244 -12.92 -10.38 -5.34
CA ILE A 244 -14.20 -10.06 -4.72
C ILE A 244 -15.21 -11.14 -5.14
N THR A 245 -15.85 -11.77 -4.16
CA THR A 245 -16.95 -12.72 -4.40
C THR A 245 -18.12 -12.43 -3.46
N GLU A 246 -19.32 -12.73 -3.91
CA GLU A 246 -20.48 -12.80 -3.03
C GLU A 246 -20.25 -13.86 -1.96
N ASP A 247 -20.55 -13.53 -0.70
CA ASP A 247 -20.58 -14.54 0.36
C ASP A 247 -21.88 -15.34 0.21
N MET A 248 -21.76 -16.61 -0.13
CA MET A 248 -22.90 -17.52 -0.36
C MET A 248 -23.60 -17.91 0.94
#